data_AF-A0A7C5G5T4-F1
#
_entry.id   AF-A0A7C5G5T4-F1
#
_cell.length_a   1.000
_cell.length_b   1.000
_cell.length_c   1.000
_cell.angle_alpha   90.00
_cell.angle_beta   90.00
_cell.angle_gamma   90.00
#
_symmetry.space_group_name_H-M   'P 1'
#
loop_
_entity.id
_entity.type
_entity.pdbx_description
1 polymer ?
#
loop_
_entity_poly.entity_id
_entity_poly.type
_entity_poly.pdbx_seq_one_letter_code
_entity_poly.pdbx_strand_id
1 'polypeptide(L)' 'MFGIKEERITELNGKSEVPGDFVLYWMQGALRTEDNYALEVAVERAKILHLPVVVFFCLMDQYPSASKAQYRFLLTA' A
#
# COMPACT_ATOMS: atom_id res chain seq x y z
N MET A 1 -10.74 -16.14 -2.78
CA MET A 1 -11.29 -14.96 -3.47
C MET A 1 -12.56 -14.45 -2.76
N PHE A 2 -12.48 -14.17 -1.46
CA PHE A 2 -13.58 -13.53 -0.71
C PHE A 2 -12.97 -12.29 -0.03
N GLY A 3 -13.31 -11.08 -0.48
CA GLY A 3 -12.89 -9.83 0.18
C GLY A 3 -12.50 -8.70 -0.77
N ILE A 4 -11.82 -9.00 -1.87
CA ILE A 4 -11.40 -7.99 -2.85
C ILE A 4 -12.53 -7.71 -3.83
N LYS A 5 -12.97 -6.46 -3.87
CA LYS A 5 -13.94 -5.93 -4.82
C LYS A 5 -13.19 -5.26 -5.97
N GLU A 6 -13.27 -5.83 -7.17
CA GLU A 6 -12.55 -5.31 -8.34
C GLU A 6 -12.93 -3.86 -8.65
N GLU A 7 -14.16 -3.44 -8.33
CA GLU A 7 -14.63 -2.06 -8.54
C GLU A 7 -13.88 -1.02 -7.68
N ARG A 8 -13.10 -1.48 -6.69
CA ARG A 8 -12.26 -0.63 -5.83
C ARG A 8 -10.82 -0.51 -6.32
N ILE A 9 -10.47 -1.17 -7.43
CA ILE A 9 -9.14 -1.14 -8.05
C ILE A 9 -9.22 -0.29 -9.31
N THR A 10 -8.24 0.58 -9.51
CA THR A 10 -8.10 1.38 -10.72
C THR A 10 -6.68 1.24 -11.24
N GLU A 11 -6.54 0.85 -12.50
CA GLU A 11 -5.25 0.80 -13.17
C GLU A 11 -4.82 2.23 -13.54
N LEU A 12 -3.64 2.65 -13.08
CA LEU A 12 -3.19 4.04 -13.21
C LEU A 12 -2.26 4.28 -14.41
N ASN A 13 -1.47 3.28 -14.83
CA ASN A 13 -0.41 3.48 -15.83
C ASN A 13 -0.61 2.71 -17.14
N GLY A 14 -1.58 1.78 -17.21
CA GLY A 14 -1.88 1.01 -18.42
C GLY A 14 -0.76 0.05 -18.86
N LYS A 15 0.19 -0.27 -17.98
CA LYS A 15 1.38 -1.05 -18.32
C LYS A 15 1.23 -2.48 -17.84
N SER A 16 1.55 -3.41 -18.73
CA SER A 16 1.74 -4.81 -18.36
C SER A 16 2.80 -4.95 -17.29
N GLU A 17 2.60 -5.94 -16.42
CA GLU A 17 3.59 -6.31 -15.42
C GLU A 17 4.87 -6.82 -16.08
N VAL A 18 5.98 -6.53 -15.41
CA VAL A 18 7.32 -6.97 -15.80
C VAL A 18 7.89 -7.86 -14.71
N PRO A 19 8.82 -8.77 -15.03
CA PRO A 19 9.54 -9.53 -14.01
C PRO A 19 10.20 -8.59 -12.99
N GLY A 20 10.14 -8.97 -11.72
CA GLY A 20 10.71 -8.19 -10.62
C GLY A 20 10.83 -9.05 -9.36
N ASP A 21 11.41 -8.46 -8.31
CA ASP A 21 11.76 -9.20 -7.09
C ASP A 21 10.67 -9.15 -6.01
N PHE A 22 9.69 -8.25 -6.14
CA PHE A 22 8.61 -8.06 -5.16
C PHE A 22 7.39 -7.34 -5.75
N VAL A 23 6.25 -7.47 -5.07
CA VAL A 23 5.11 -6.56 -5.24
C VAL A 23 5.22 -5.45 -4.20
N LEU A 24 5.24 -4.19 -4.67
CA LEU A 24 5.32 -3.02 -3.81
C LEU A 24 3.92 -2.49 -3.48
N TYR A 25 3.55 -2.49 -2.20
CA TYR A 25 2.43 -1.71 -1.70
C TYR A 25 2.92 -0.36 -1.19
N TRP A 26 2.67 0.70 -1.97
CA TRP A 26 2.89 2.07 -1.53
C TRP A 26 1.74 2.52 -0.62
N MET A 27 1.96 2.45 0.68
CA MET A 27 1.01 2.87 1.69
C MET A 27 1.08 4.39 1.87
N GLN A 28 -0.08 5.06 1.76
CA GLN A 28 -0.18 6.51 1.99
C GLN A 28 -1.26 6.89 3.00
N GLY A 29 -2.49 6.35 2.86
CA GLY A 29 -3.64 6.78 3.68
C GLY A 29 -4.14 5.76 4.72
N ALA A 30 -3.79 4.48 4.57
CA ALA A 30 -4.27 3.39 5.43
C ALA A 30 -3.10 2.74 6.18
N LEU A 31 -2.53 3.44 7.17
CA LEU A 31 -1.41 2.95 7.97
C LEU A 31 -1.84 1.88 8.98
N ARG A 32 -2.23 0.72 8.48
CA ARG A 32 -2.61 -0.46 9.26
C ARG A 32 -2.39 -1.72 8.43
N THR A 33 -2.16 -2.84 9.12
CA THR A 33 -2.01 -4.17 8.52
C THR A 33 -3.31 -4.95 8.46
N GLU A 34 -4.26 -4.65 9.35
CA GLU A 34 -5.57 -5.29 9.41
C GLU A 34 -6.62 -4.47 8.66
N ASP A 35 -7.60 -5.16 8.06
CA ASP A 35 -8.70 -4.56 7.28
C ASP A 35 -8.21 -3.52 6.26
N ASN A 36 -7.10 -3.81 5.59
CA ASN A 36 -6.48 -2.95 4.60
C ASN A 36 -6.61 -3.58 3.20
N TYR A 37 -7.69 -3.21 2.50
CA TYR A 37 -7.98 -3.69 1.15
C TYR A 37 -6.83 -3.53 0.16
N ALA A 38 -6.06 -2.44 0.24
CA ALA A 38 -4.96 -2.22 -0.69
C ALA A 38 -3.77 -3.16 -0.39
N LEU A 39 -3.51 -3.45 0.88
CA LEU A 39 -2.54 -4.47 1.29
C LEU A 39 -3.01 -5.87 0.90
N GLU A 40 -4.30 -6.19 1.07
CA GLU A 40 -4.87 -7.48 0.64
C GLU A 40 -4.68 -7.70 -0.87
N VAL A 41 -4.93 -6.68 -1.70
CA VAL A 41 -4.70 -6.73 -3.14
C VAL A 41 -3.22 -7.00 -3.45
N ALA A 42 -2.30 -6.32 -2.76
CA ALA A 42 -0.87 -6.55 -2.96
C ALA A 42 -0.45 -7.97 -2.57
N VAL A 43 -0.97 -8.51 -1.45
CA VAL A 43 -0.72 -9.88 -1.00
C VAL A 43 -1.26 -10.90 -2.00
N GLU A 44 -2.48 -10.75 -2.47
CA GLU A 44 -3.05 -11.66 -3.47
C GLU A 44 -2.27 -11.62 -4.78
N ARG A 45 -1.84 -10.44 -5.22
CA ARG A 45 -1.01 -10.33 -6.43
C ARG A 45 0.35 -11.00 -6.25
N ALA A 46 0.99 -10.79 -5.11
CA ALA A 46 2.27 -11.40 -4.78
C ALA A 46 2.18 -12.93 -4.70
N LYS A 47 1.08 -13.48 -4.16
CA LYS A 47 0.80 -14.92 -4.18
C LYS A 47 0.73 -15.48 -5.60
N ILE A 48 0.01 -14.80 -6.51
CA ILE A 48 -0.11 -15.21 -7.91
C ILE A 48 1.26 -15.19 -8.61
N LEU A 49 2.09 -14.19 -8.30
CA LEU A 49 3.41 -14.01 -8.91
C LEU A 49 4.52 -14.82 -8.22
N HIS A 50 4.23 -15.48 -7.09
CA HIS A 50 5.22 -16.14 -6.22
C HIS A 50 6.36 -15.21 -5.78
N LEU A 51 6.02 -13.95 -5.48
CA LEU A 51 6.96 -12.92 -5.01
C LEU A 51 6.65 -12.50 -3.57
N PRO A 52 7.62 -11.96 -2.82
CA PRO A 52 7.34 -11.28 -1.55
C PRO A 52 6.56 -9.97 -1.75
N VAL A 53 5.88 -9.53 -0.68
CA VAL A 53 5.28 -8.19 -0.58
C VAL A 53 6.22 -7.28 0.19
N VAL A 54 6.48 -6.10 -0.35
CA VAL A 54 7.17 -5.02 0.36
C VAL A 54 6.18 -3.89 0.58
N VAL A 55 6.08 -3.40 1.81
CA VAL A 55 5.29 -2.21 2.15
C VAL A 55 6.23 -1.02 2.25
N PHE A 56 5.92 0.04 1.52
CA PHE A 56 6.67 1.29 1.56
C PHE A 56 5.77 2.43 2.01
N PHE A 57 6.25 3.21 2.98
CA PHE A 57 5.64 4.46 3.42
C PHE A 57 6.69 5.57 3.34
N CYS A 58 6.33 6.71 2.76
CA CYS A 58 7.21 7.87 2.66
C CYS A 58 6.84 8.90 3.72
N LEU A 59 7.72 9.10 4.71
CA LEU A 59 7.58 10.17 5.68
C LEU A 59 8.08 11.49 5.07
N MET A 60 7.15 12.37 4.71
CA MET A 60 7.48 13.72 4.23
C MET A 60 7.61 14.68 5.41
N ASP A 61 8.65 15.49 5.44
CA ASP A 61 8.95 16.48 6.49
C ASP A 61 8.04 17.73 6.45
N GLN A 62 7.49 18.04 5.27
CA GLN A 62 6.68 19.24 5.01
C GLN A 62 5.32 18.88 4.42
N TYR A 63 4.64 17.87 4.97
CA TYR A 63 3.28 17.58 4.53
C TYR A 63 2.37 18.79 4.82
N PRO A 64 1.59 19.27 3.84
CA PRO A 64 0.78 20.47 4.02
C PRO A 64 -0.12 20.37 5.26
N SER A 65 -0.06 21.38 6.12
CA SER A 65 -0.87 21.49 7.33
C SER A 65 -0.64 20.41 8.40
N ALA A 66 0.43 19.61 8.32
CA ALA A 66 0.77 18.65 9.36
C ALA A 66 1.53 19.32 10.53
N SER A 67 0.96 19.20 11.73
CA SER A 67 1.57 19.63 12.98
C SER A 67 2.49 18.57 13.56
N LYS A 68 3.40 18.97 14.46
CA LYS A 68 4.25 18.04 15.22
C LYS A 68 3.47 16.99 15.99
N ALA A 69 2.28 17.33 16.50
CA ALA A 69 1.41 16.39 17.20
C ALA A 69 0.88 15.30 16.27
N GLN A 70 0.51 15.66 15.04
CA GLN A 70 0.07 14.70 14.02
C GLN A 70 1.20 13.76 13.59
N TYR A 71 2.43 14.27 13.41
CA TYR A 71 3.59 13.43 13.14
C TYR A 71 3.94 12.51 14.30
N ARG A 72 3.84 13.00 15.54
CA ARG A 72 4.06 12.17 16.72
C ARG A 72 3.06 11.02 16.75
N PHE A 73 1.77 11.32 16.56
CA PHE A 73 0.74 10.28 16.50
C PHE A 73 1.02 9.26 15.39
N LEU A 74 1.37 9.72 14.18
CA LEU A 74 1.70 8.85 13.05
C LEU A 74 2.82 7.85 13.35
N LEU A 75 3.86 8.27 14.08
CA LEU A 75 5.07 7.46 14.31
C LEU A 75 5.00 6.59 15.57
N THR A 76 4.05 6.82 16.47
CA THR A 76 3.96 6.13 17.75
C THR A 76 2.63 5.41 17.98
N ALA A 77 1.69 5.51 17.03
CA ALA A 77 0.42 4.78 17.09
C ALA A 77 0.62 3.27 16.91
#